data_AF-A0A2N5KIP9-F1
#
_entry.id   AF-A0A2N5KIP9-F1
#
_cell.length_a   1.000
_cell.length_b   1.000
_cell.length_c   1.000
_cell.angle_alpha   90.00
_cell.angle_beta   90.00
_cell.angle_gamma   90.00
#
_symmetry.space_group_name_H-M   'P 1'
#
loop_
_entity.id
_entity.type
_entity.pdbx_description
1 polymer ?
#
loop_
_entity_poly.entity_id
_entity_poly.type
_entity_poly.pdbx_seq_one_letter_code
_entity_poly.pdbx_strand_id
1 'polypeptide(L)'
;DNDPGGYVDWAPEEIESMLHKVARRWDSEKEELRSRIAAGGSEGHFARIVTQHIEGWLAILSRVVLPSIGDADERVRETARRLVLEMDEPGALASSALPALLHVVPGDFEEVANKLRDRINDNDAYRVRAVALGISLWLQHAAADGIPSPPEDLLDSLIGRILSRKQVAMDTILGSLRVMLEKTPGAFDEAKLEGLSLALGHLLEDTQLPAYEDREREDRLGSVIPVELRSRHRQLAAQLAYRLHLEFTRRSLEIPDVLERWRQACSRDPLPEVRRAWLVQE
;
A
#
# COMPACT_ATOMS: atom_id res chain seq x y z
N ASP A 1 11.25 -26.65 -5.25
CA ASP A 1 10.43 -26.77 -6.47
C ASP A 1 8.94 -26.89 -6.19
N ASN A 2 8.35 -25.86 -5.57
CA ASN A 2 6.90 -25.63 -5.58
C ASN A 2 6.70 -24.15 -5.29
N ASP A 3 6.82 -23.34 -6.35
CA ASP A 3 6.45 -21.93 -6.35
C ASP A 3 4.93 -21.83 -6.58
N PRO A 4 4.12 -21.36 -5.61
CA PRO A 4 2.67 -21.31 -5.73
C PRO A 4 2.17 -20.10 -6.53
N GLY A 5 3.06 -19.28 -7.10
CA GLY A 5 2.71 -18.20 -8.02
C GLY A 5 3.20 -18.51 -9.42
N GLY A 6 2.43 -19.28 -10.21
CA GLY A 6 2.76 -19.49 -11.62
C GLY A 6 2.75 -18.18 -12.38
N TYR A 7 3.92 -17.56 -12.52
CA TYR A 7 4.11 -16.41 -13.41
C TYR A 7 3.94 -16.92 -14.84
N VAL A 8 3.03 -16.30 -15.58
CA VAL A 8 2.97 -16.49 -17.02
C VAL A 8 4.23 -15.85 -17.59
N ASP A 9 5.09 -16.65 -18.20
CA ASP A 9 6.24 -16.15 -18.97
C ASP A 9 5.71 -15.49 -20.24
N TRP A 10 5.54 -14.16 -20.19
CA TRP A 10 5.10 -13.37 -21.32
C TRP A 10 6.26 -13.16 -22.29
N ALA A 11 6.00 -13.36 -23.58
CA ALA A 11 6.98 -13.03 -24.60
C ALA A 11 7.16 -11.49 -24.68
N PRO A 12 8.35 -10.99 -25.08
CA PRO A 12 8.61 -9.55 -25.22
C PRO A 12 7.56 -8.83 -26.09
N GLU A 13 7.10 -9.48 -27.17
CA GLU A 13 6.09 -8.94 -28.08
C GLU A 13 4.71 -8.83 -27.41
N GLU A 14 4.41 -9.72 -26.46
CA GLU A 14 3.17 -9.66 -25.68
C GLU A 14 3.21 -8.50 -24.69
N ILE A 15 4.34 -8.30 -24.02
CA ILE A 15 4.57 -7.16 -23.12
C ILE A 15 4.43 -5.83 -23.87
N GLU A 16 5.07 -5.71 -25.04
CA GLU A 16 4.97 -4.52 -25.89
C GLU A 16 3.53 -4.31 -26.38
N SER A 17 2.83 -5.40 -26.75
CA SER A 17 1.41 -5.36 -27.12
C SER A 17 0.53 -4.86 -25.97
N MET A 18 0.80 -5.28 -24.73
CA MET A 18 0.10 -4.79 -23.54
C MET A 18 0.33 -3.30 -23.34
N LEU A 19 1.59 -2.85 -23.39
CA LEU A 19 1.92 -1.42 -23.28
C LEU A 19 1.15 -0.60 -24.32
N HIS A 20 1.19 -1.01 -25.58
CA HIS A 20 0.49 -0.30 -26.65
C HIS A 20 -1.03 -0.31 -26.50
N LYS A 21 -1.62 -1.39 -25.97
CA LYS A 21 -3.06 -1.44 -25.67
C LYS A 21 -3.43 -0.45 -24.57
N VAL A 22 -2.66 -0.38 -23.48
CA VAL A 22 -2.89 0.57 -22.39
C VAL A 22 -2.67 2.01 -22.88
N ALA A 23 -1.58 2.28 -23.60
CA ALA A 23 -1.26 3.60 -24.14
C ALA A 23 -2.35 4.12 -25.08
N ARG A 24 -2.77 3.31 -26.06
CA ARG A 24 -3.85 3.67 -26.98
C ARG A 24 -5.16 3.94 -26.26
N ARG A 25 -5.47 3.13 -25.23
CA ARG A 25 -6.71 3.31 -24.45
C ARG A 25 -6.67 4.61 -23.65
N TRP A 26 -5.56 4.87 -22.96
CA TRP A 26 -5.32 6.13 -22.26
C TRP A 26 -5.46 7.32 -23.20
N ASP A 27 -4.77 7.32 -24.34
CA ASP A 27 -4.81 8.44 -25.29
C ASP A 27 -6.22 8.70 -25.83
N SER A 28 -7.06 7.66 -25.95
CA SER A 28 -8.45 7.82 -26.38
C SER A 28 -9.39 8.39 -25.30
N GLU A 29 -9.05 8.25 -24.01
CA GLU A 29 -9.96 8.57 -22.89
C GLU A 29 -9.44 9.69 -21.98
N LYS A 30 -8.15 10.06 -22.06
CA LYS A 30 -7.48 10.90 -21.05
C LYS A 30 -8.15 12.25 -20.81
N GLU A 31 -8.65 12.93 -21.84
CA GLU A 31 -9.32 14.23 -21.68
C GLU A 31 -10.64 14.10 -20.90
N GLU A 32 -11.43 13.06 -21.19
CA GLU A 32 -12.67 12.77 -20.48
C GLU A 32 -12.38 12.36 -19.02
N LEU A 33 -11.38 11.50 -18.81
CA LEU A 33 -10.96 11.07 -17.48
C LEU A 33 -10.43 12.25 -16.65
N ARG A 34 -9.58 13.11 -17.23
CA ARG A 34 -9.02 14.31 -16.59
C ARG A 34 -10.12 15.28 -16.16
N SER A 35 -11.05 15.57 -17.06
CA SER A 35 -12.20 16.44 -16.77
C SER A 35 -13.04 15.90 -15.60
N ARG A 36 -13.26 14.58 -15.56
CA ARG A 36 -14.03 13.93 -14.50
C ARG A 36 -13.32 13.92 -13.15
N ILE A 37 -12.02 13.65 -13.14
CA ILE A 37 -11.20 13.70 -11.92
C ILE A 37 -11.19 15.13 -11.36
N ALA A 38 -11.06 16.14 -12.24
CA ALA A 38 -11.09 17.54 -11.84
C ALA A 38 -12.48 17.99 -11.33
N ALA A 39 -13.57 17.49 -11.91
CA ALA A 39 -14.93 17.93 -11.59
C ALA A 39 -15.54 17.27 -10.34
N GLY A 40 -15.13 16.05 -9.99
CA GLY A 40 -15.87 15.22 -9.04
C GLY A 40 -15.27 15.07 -7.64
N GLY A 41 -14.02 15.48 -7.42
CA GLY A 41 -13.25 14.93 -6.29
C GLY A 41 -13.23 13.39 -6.34
N SER A 42 -12.49 12.76 -5.45
CA SER A 42 -12.36 11.29 -5.44
C SER A 42 -13.57 10.56 -4.81
N GLU A 43 -14.61 11.29 -4.39
CA GLU A 43 -15.71 10.77 -3.56
C GLU A 43 -16.98 10.37 -4.33
N GLY A 44 -17.14 10.79 -5.59
CA GLY A 44 -18.30 10.41 -6.41
C GLY A 44 -18.28 8.94 -6.85
N HIS A 45 -19.44 8.26 -6.89
CA HIS A 45 -19.56 6.87 -7.37
C HIS A 45 -18.89 6.66 -8.74
N PHE A 46 -19.04 7.64 -9.62
CA PHE A 46 -18.51 7.60 -10.96
C PHE A 46 -17.00 7.89 -11.02
N ALA A 47 -16.50 8.83 -10.20
CA ALA A 47 -15.07 9.06 -10.03
C ALA A 47 -14.37 7.78 -9.55
N ARG A 48 -14.99 7.05 -8.61
CA ARG A 48 -14.49 5.76 -8.12
C ARG A 48 -14.38 4.70 -9.23
N ILE A 49 -15.36 4.60 -10.13
CA ILE A 49 -15.30 3.66 -11.27
C ILE A 49 -14.14 4.01 -12.19
N VAL A 50 -14.00 5.30 -12.51
CA VAL A 50 -12.89 5.81 -13.33
C VAL A 50 -11.54 5.51 -12.68
N THR A 51 -11.40 5.79 -11.39
CA THR A 51 -10.17 5.50 -10.62
C THR A 51 -9.85 4.01 -10.61
N GLN A 52 -10.83 3.14 -10.36
CA GLN A 52 -10.63 1.68 -10.40
C GLN A 52 -10.14 1.19 -11.77
N HIS A 53 -10.61 1.81 -12.85
CA HIS A 53 -10.16 1.47 -14.19
C HIS A 53 -8.69 1.83 -14.41
N ILE A 54 -8.31 3.05 -14.01
CA ILE A 54 -6.92 3.54 -14.08
C ILE A 54 -6.00 2.70 -13.17
N GLU A 55 -6.44 2.34 -11.96
CA GLU A 55 -5.72 1.46 -11.05
C GLU A 55 -5.42 0.09 -11.68
N GLY A 56 -6.37 -0.46 -12.46
CA GLY A 56 -6.15 -1.70 -13.20
C GLY A 56 -5.03 -1.58 -14.23
N TRP A 57 -4.96 -0.47 -14.96
CA TRP A 57 -3.86 -0.20 -15.90
C TRP A 57 -2.53 -0.02 -15.19
N LEU A 58 -2.49 0.77 -14.12
CA LEU A 58 -1.29 1.00 -13.32
C LEU A 58 -0.78 -0.28 -12.66
N ALA A 59 -1.67 -1.20 -12.26
CA ALA A 59 -1.29 -2.50 -11.72
C ALA A 59 -0.59 -3.37 -12.78
N ILE A 60 -1.08 -3.39 -14.02
CA ILE A 60 -0.44 -4.11 -15.13
C ILE A 60 0.91 -3.46 -15.47
N LEU A 61 0.94 -2.13 -15.55
CA LEU A 61 2.17 -1.38 -15.84
C LEU A 61 3.26 -1.66 -14.80
N SER A 62 2.93 -1.51 -13.51
CA SER A 62 3.88 -1.67 -12.42
C SER A 62 4.37 -3.10 -12.23
N ARG A 63 3.51 -4.11 -12.35
CA ARG A 63 3.86 -5.50 -12.00
C ARG A 63 4.39 -6.33 -13.14
N VAL A 64 4.02 -5.99 -14.38
CA VAL A 64 4.28 -6.84 -15.55
C VAL A 64 5.08 -6.09 -16.60
N VAL A 65 4.56 -4.95 -17.06
CA VAL A 65 5.13 -4.27 -18.24
C VAL A 65 6.46 -3.61 -17.91
N LEU A 66 6.49 -2.67 -16.96
CA LEU A 66 7.68 -1.87 -16.66
C LEU A 66 8.89 -2.70 -16.23
N PRO A 67 8.74 -3.74 -15.37
CA PRO A 67 9.87 -4.62 -15.03
C PRO A 67 10.43 -5.39 -16.22
N SER A 68 9.62 -5.66 -17.23
CA SER A 68 9.99 -6.52 -18.37
C SER A 68 10.57 -5.75 -19.56
N ILE A 69 10.51 -4.41 -19.58
CA ILE A 69 10.95 -3.58 -20.71
C ILE A 69 12.23 -2.77 -20.45
N GLY A 70 12.99 -3.07 -19.38
CA GLY A 70 14.20 -2.32 -19.05
C GLY A 70 15.24 -2.27 -20.18
N ASP A 71 15.38 -3.40 -20.89
CA ASP A 71 16.27 -3.58 -22.04
C ASP A 71 15.59 -3.37 -23.40
N ALA A 72 14.31 -2.96 -23.41
CA ALA A 72 13.61 -2.64 -24.65
C ALA A 72 14.23 -1.42 -25.35
N ASP A 73 13.88 -1.22 -26.62
CA ASP A 73 14.35 -0.06 -27.37
C ASP A 73 13.81 1.26 -26.78
N GLU A 74 14.53 2.34 -27.08
CA GLU A 74 14.25 3.67 -26.52
C GLU A 74 12.81 4.15 -26.77
N ARG A 75 12.19 3.75 -27.89
CA ARG A 75 10.83 4.19 -28.21
C ARG A 75 9.80 3.50 -27.32
N VAL A 76 9.98 2.22 -27.02
CA VAL A 76 9.12 1.47 -26.10
C VAL A 76 9.24 2.05 -24.70
N ARG A 77 10.47 2.31 -24.26
CA ARG A 77 10.78 2.93 -22.96
C ARG A 77 10.17 4.31 -22.80
N GLU A 78 10.33 5.19 -23.80
CA GLU A 78 9.74 6.53 -23.77
C GLU A 78 8.21 6.49 -23.81
N THR A 79 7.62 5.52 -24.53
CA THR A 79 6.16 5.33 -24.53
C THR A 79 5.65 4.99 -23.13
N ALA A 80 6.33 4.09 -22.42
CA ALA A 80 5.98 3.71 -21.06
C ALA A 80 6.17 4.87 -20.06
N ARG A 81 7.29 5.58 -20.17
CA ARG A 81 7.59 6.77 -19.35
C ARG A 81 6.51 7.84 -19.51
N ARG A 82 6.24 8.25 -20.76
CA ARG A 82 5.19 9.22 -21.09
C ARG A 82 3.85 8.80 -20.49
N LEU A 83 3.46 7.53 -20.69
CA LEU A 83 2.18 7.03 -20.23
C LEU A 83 2.00 7.16 -18.72
N VAL A 84 2.99 6.72 -17.93
CA VAL A 84 2.91 6.81 -16.46
C VAL A 84 2.91 8.27 -16.00
N LEU A 85 3.74 9.14 -16.60
CA LEU A 85 3.78 10.55 -16.24
C LEU A 85 2.47 11.28 -16.60
N GLU A 86 1.89 11.02 -17.77
CA GLU A 86 0.59 11.60 -18.14
C GLU A 86 -0.55 11.15 -17.22
N MET A 87 -0.52 9.90 -16.74
CA MET A 87 -1.46 9.36 -15.76
C MET A 87 -1.24 9.93 -14.35
N ASP A 88 -0.06 10.49 -14.07
CA ASP A 88 0.28 11.10 -12.79
C ASP A 88 -0.26 12.54 -12.65
N GLU A 89 -0.24 13.31 -13.75
CA GLU A 89 -0.69 14.71 -13.84
C GLU A 89 -2.09 15.00 -13.23
N PRO A 90 -3.16 14.21 -13.45
CA PRO A 90 -4.50 14.56 -12.98
C PRO A 90 -4.76 14.40 -11.48
N GLY A 91 -3.79 13.97 -10.67
CA GLY A 91 -4.01 13.85 -9.22
C GLY A 91 -3.31 12.69 -8.55
N ALA A 92 -2.08 12.37 -8.96
CA ALA A 92 -1.21 11.42 -8.26
C ALA A 92 -1.68 9.96 -8.26
N LEU A 93 -2.59 9.58 -9.16
CA LEU A 93 -3.09 8.20 -9.26
C LEU A 93 -1.97 7.22 -9.62
N ALA A 94 -0.99 7.68 -10.41
CA ALA A 94 0.14 6.88 -10.84
C ALA A 94 1.23 6.66 -9.78
N SER A 95 1.07 7.17 -8.55
CA SER A 95 2.06 6.98 -7.47
C SER A 95 2.40 5.50 -7.21
N SER A 96 1.46 4.60 -7.48
CA SER A 96 1.67 3.15 -7.36
C SER A 96 2.61 2.56 -8.43
N ALA A 97 2.72 3.21 -9.59
CA ALA A 97 3.55 2.77 -10.71
C ALA A 97 4.84 3.57 -10.89
N LEU A 98 4.96 4.76 -10.29
CA LEU A 98 6.17 5.59 -10.40
C LEU A 98 7.46 4.83 -10.08
N PRO A 99 7.57 4.00 -9.01
CA PRO A 99 8.79 3.26 -8.75
C PRO A 99 9.19 2.28 -9.84
N ALA A 100 8.22 1.65 -10.50
CA ALA A 100 8.49 0.71 -11.57
C ALA A 100 9.09 1.39 -12.81
N LEU A 101 8.95 2.72 -12.97
CA LEU A 101 9.66 3.46 -14.01
C LEU A 101 11.19 3.38 -13.86
N LEU A 102 11.71 3.10 -12.66
CA LEU A 102 13.15 3.00 -12.44
C LEU A 102 13.79 1.81 -13.15
N HIS A 103 13.00 0.82 -13.60
CA HIS A 103 13.47 -0.22 -14.52
C HIS A 103 13.82 0.34 -15.90
N VAL A 104 13.17 1.43 -16.30
CA VAL A 104 13.25 2.04 -17.63
C VAL A 104 14.16 3.26 -17.61
N VAL A 105 14.04 4.09 -16.57
CA VAL A 105 14.81 5.32 -16.37
C VAL A 105 15.36 5.36 -14.95
N PRO A 106 16.48 4.67 -14.66
CA PRO A 106 17.08 4.65 -13.33
C PRO A 106 17.46 6.04 -12.80
N GLY A 107 17.72 7.00 -13.70
CA GLY A 107 18.05 8.38 -13.35
C GLY A 107 16.94 9.17 -12.66
N ASP A 108 15.68 8.70 -12.73
CA ASP A 108 14.52 9.39 -12.13
C ASP A 108 14.36 9.06 -10.63
N PHE A 109 15.32 8.37 -10.00
CA PHE A 109 15.25 7.91 -8.59
C PHE A 109 14.81 9.00 -7.61
N GLU A 110 15.51 10.14 -7.59
CA GLU A 110 15.21 11.24 -6.66
C GLU A 110 13.87 11.91 -6.97
N GLU A 111 13.51 12.03 -8.26
CA GLU A 111 12.21 12.57 -8.65
C GLU A 111 11.06 11.69 -8.15
N VAL A 112 11.17 10.38 -8.35
CA VAL A 112 10.19 9.40 -7.86
C VAL A 112 10.08 9.45 -6.34
N ALA A 113 11.21 9.44 -5.63
CA ALA A 113 11.23 9.52 -4.18
C ALA A 113 10.54 10.79 -3.67
N ASN A 114 10.89 11.96 -4.23
CA ASN A 114 10.31 13.24 -3.82
C ASN A 114 8.80 13.31 -4.09
N LYS A 115 8.33 12.81 -5.25
CA LYS A 115 6.88 12.73 -5.52
C LYS A 115 6.15 11.90 -4.45
N LEU A 116 6.70 10.75 -4.05
CA LEU A 116 6.09 9.92 -3.01
C LEU A 116 6.13 10.60 -1.63
N ARG A 117 7.23 11.28 -1.27
CA ARG A 117 7.37 12.05 -0.03
C ARG A 117 6.31 13.14 0.08
N ASP A 118 6.11 13.91 -0.98
CA ASP A 118 5.15 15.01 -0.97
C ASP A 118 3.71 14.50 -0.75
N ARG A 119 3.39 13.35 -1.36
CA ARG A 119 2.03 12.80 -1.40
C ARG A 119 1.68 11.92 -0.20
N ILE A 120 2.66 11.38 0.52
CA ILE A 120 2.38 10.54 1.68
C ILE A 120 1.60 11.30 2.75
N ASN A 121 1.74 12.62 2.82
CA ASN A 121 1.09 13.48 3.79
C ASN A 121 -0.22 14.10 3.30
N ASP A 122 -0.71 13.74 2.12
CA ASP A 122 -1.99 14.23 1.61
C ASP A 122 -3.17 13.86 2.52
N ASN A 123 -4.23 14.66 2.41
CA ASN A 123 -5.52 14.44 3.06
C ASN A 123 -6.50 13.67 2.16
N ASP A 124 -6.14 13.43 0.90
CA ASP A 124 -6.90 12.58 -0.02
C ASP A 124 -6.52 11.10 0.19
N ALA A 125 -7.50 10.28 0.53
CA ALA A 125 -7.28 8.86 0.80
C ALA A 125 -6.74 8.11 -0.42
N TYR A 126 -7.20 8.39 -1.64
CA TYR A 126 -6.75 7.68 -2.84
C TYR A 126 -5.28 7.94 -3.14
N ARG A 127 -4.81 9.18 -2.94
CA ARG A 127 -3.40 9.50 -3.14
C ARG A 127 -2.50 8.78 -2.13
N VAL A 128 -2.88 8.80 -0.86
CA VAL A 128 -2.14 8.09 0.19
C VAL A 128 -2.15 6.58 -0.06
N ARG A 129 -3.27 6.00 -0.55
CA ARG A 129 -3.36 4.60 -0.98
C ARG A 129 -2.37 4.29 -2.10
N ALA A 130 -2.35 5.12 -3.15
CA ALA A 130 -1.45 4.93 -4.28
C ALA A 130 0.02 5.01 -3.85
N VAL A 131 0.38 5.93 -2.94
CA VAL A 131 1.73 6.02 -2.36
C VAL A 131 2.09 4.78 -1.56
N ALA A 132 1.21 4.30 -0.66
CA ALA A 132 1.48 3.11 0.15
C ALA A 132 1.69 1.86 -0.72
N LEU A 133 0.88 1.70 -1.78
CA LEU A 133 1.05 0.65 -2.77
C LEU A 133 2.35 0.82 -3.57
N GLY A 134 2.69 2.04 -3.97
CA GLY A 134 3.94 2.35 -4.68
C GLY A 134 5.17 1.98 -3.87
N ILE A 135 5.24 2.38 -2.60
CA ILE A 135 6.33 1.99 -1.68
C ILE A 135 6.39 0.46 -1.54
N SER A 136 5.23 -0.20 -1.44
CA SER A 136 5.17 -1.67 -1.30
C SER A 136 5.73 -2.38 -2.52
N LEU A 137 5.40 -1.90 -3.72
CA LEU A 137 5.90 -2.43 -4.98
C LEU A 137 7.38 -2.09 -5.17
N TRP A 138 7.82 -0.87 -4.83
CA TRP A 138 9.23 -0.48 -4.89
C TRP A 138 10.10 -1.44 -4.09
N LEU A 139 9.73 -1.71 -2.84
CA LEU A 139 10.44 -2.67 -2.00
C LEU A 139 10.51 -4.06 -2.64
N GLN A 140 9.42 -4.54 -3.24
CA GLN A 140 9.39 -5.84 -3.92
C GLN A 140 10.29 -5.86 -5.16
N HIS A 141 10.24 -4.82 -6.01
CA HIS A 141 11.10 -4.72 -7.18
C HIS A 141 12.58 -4.62 -6.80
N ALA A 142 12.90 -3.87 -5.74
CA ALA A 142 14.27 -3.77 -5.23
C ALA A 142 14.77 -5.09 -4.64
N ALA A 143 13.90 -5.85 -3.95
CA ALA A 143 14.25 -7.16 -3.41
C ALA A 143 14.44 -8.24 -4.51
N ALA A 144 13.87 -8.01 -5.70
CA ALA A 144 14.08 -8.84 -6.89
C ALA A 144 15.27 -8.35 -7.75
N ASP A 145 16.16 -7.54 -7.19
CA ASP A 145 17.34 -6.91 -7.84
C ASP A 145 17.01 -6.06 -9.09
N GLY A 146 15.75 -5.64 -9.23
CA GLY A 146 15.27 -4.95 -10.42
C GLY A 146 15.58 -3.45 -10.48
N ILE A 147 15.60 -2.79 -9.32
CA ILE A 147 15.79 -1.34 -9.14
C ILE A 147 16.45 -1.04 -7.78
N PRO A 148 17.02 0.16 -7.55
CA PRO A 148 17.56 0.53 -6.25
C PRO A 148 16.48 0.52 -5.15
N SER A 149 16.87 0.20 -3.90
CA SER A 149 15.95 0.27 -2.75
C SER A 149 15.41 1.68 -2.54
N PRO A 150 14.14 1.83 -2.10
CA PRO A 150 13.59 3.14 -1.77
C PRO A 150 14.36 3.78 -0.61
N PRO A 151 14.38 5.12 -0.52
CA PRO A 151 14.85 5.82 0.66
C PRO A 151 14.09 5.37 1.93
N GLU A 152 14.83 5.13 3.02
CA GLU A 152 14.28 4.61 4.27
C GLU A 152 13.15 5.48 4.86
N ASP A 153 13.25 6.79 4.65
CA ASP A 153 12.31 7.79 5.16
C ASP A 153 10.88 7.63 4.62
N LEU A 154 10.71 6.99 3.46
CA LEU A 154 9.39 6.68 2.90
C LEU A 154 8.62 5.66 3.74
N LEU A 155 9.32 4.62 4.21
CA LEU A 155 8.72 3.61 5.09
C LEU A 155 8.47 4.20 6.48
N ASP A 156 9.42 4.96 7.00
CA ASP A 156 9.26 5.67 8.27
C ASP A 156 8.06 6.62 8.24
N SER A 157 7.82 7.29 7.11
CA SER A 157 6.65 8.15 6.92
C SER A 157 5.32 7.38 6.97
N LEU A 158 5.25 6.14 6.45
CA LEU A 158 4.04 5.32 6.57
C LEU A 158 3.78 4.90 8.02
N ILE A 159 4.83 4.50 8.75
CA ILE A 159 4.75 4.17 10.17
C ILE A 159 4.35 5.41 10.98
N GLY A 160 4.96 6.54 10.69
CA GLY A 160 4.70 7.84 11.30
C GLY A 160 3.25 8.29 11.17
N ARG A 161 2.56 7.96 10.06
CA ARG A 161 1.13 8.24 9.90
C ARG A 161 0.25 7.46 10.90
N ILE A 162 0.59 6.20 11.16
CA ILE A 162 -0.13 5.39 12.15
C ILE A 162 0.15 5.91 13.56
N LEU A 163 1.43 6.20 13.86
CA LEU A 163 1.83 6.77 15.15
C LEU A 163 1.13 8.11 15.44
N SER A 164 1.03 8.98 14.44
CA SER A 164 0.31 10.25 14.52
C SER A 164 -1.21 10.11 14.40
N ARG A 165 -1.73 8.88 14.36
CA ARG A 165 -3.17 8.56 14.34
C ARG A 165 -3.93 9.23 13.19
N LYS A 166 -3.27 9.48 12.06
CA LYS A 166 -3.91 10.05 10.85
C LYS A 166 -4.81 9.00 10.19
N GLN A 167 -6.13 9.24 10.20
CA GLN A 167 -7.12 8.25 9.74
C GLN A 167 -7.18 8.06 8.22
N VAL A 168 -6.75 9.05 7.45
CA VAL A 168 -6.80 9.02 5.98
C VAL A 168 -6.00 7.84 5.44
N ALA A 169 -6.72 6.92 4.78
CA ALA A 169 -6.22 5.66 4.18
C ALA A 169 -5.56 4.67 5.16
N MET A 170 -5.88 4.75 6.46
CA MET A 170 -5.30 3.89 7.51
C MET A 170 -5.43 2.39 7.18
N ASP A 171 -6.58 1.97 6.66
CA ASP A 171 -6.83 0.59 6.24
C ASP A 171 -5.80 0.07 5.23
N THR A 172 -5.46 0.91 4.26
CA THR A 172 -4.54 0.56 3.18
C THR A 172 -3.10 0.61 3.67
N ILE A 173 -2.75 1.56 4.53
CA ILE A 173 -1.43 1.64 5.15
C ILE A 173 -1.18 0.37 5.99
N LEU A 174 -2.12 -0.02 6.86
CA LEU A 174 -2.01 -1.24 7.66
C LEU A 174 -1.87 -2.50 6.79
N GLY A 175 -2.70 -2.63 5.75
CA GLY A 175 -2.61 -3.73 4.80
C GLY A 175 -1.28 -3.76 4.05
N SER A 176 -0.78 -2.60 3.62
CA SER A 176 0.47 -2.48 2.87
C SER A 176 1.69 -2.80 3.74
N LEU A 177 1.75 -2.28 4.97
CA LEU A 177 2.82 -2.62 5.93
C LEU A 177 2.85 -4.10 6.25
N ARG A 178 1.67 -4.73 6.41
CA ARG A 178 1.59 -6.19 6.60
C ARG A 178 2.20 -6.94 5.42
N VAL A 179 1.86 -6.56 4.20
CA VAL A 179 2.41 -7.17 2.97
C VAL A 179 3.91 -6.91 2.83
N MET A 180 4.39 -5.69 3.12
CA MET A 180 5.82 -5.37 3.10
C MET A 180 6.59 -6.20 4.12
N LEU A 181 6.08 -6.32 5.36
CA LEU A 181 6.72 -7.12 6.39
C LEU A 181 6.76 -8.62 6.02
N GLU A 182 5.76 -9.09 5.29
CA GLU A 182 5.71 -10.45 4.77
C GLU A 182 6.67 -10.70 3.60
N LYS A 183 6.69 -9.81 2.61
CA LYS A 183 7.40 -10.02 1.34
C LYS A 183 8.83 -9.49 1.36
N THR A 184 9.07 -8.43 2.11
CA THR A 184 10.37 -7.75 2.20
C THR A 184 10.73 -7.46 3.66
N PRO A 185 10.82 -8.47 4.53
CA PRO A 185 11.10 -8.29 5.96
C PRO A 185 12.43 -7.54 6.20
N GLY A 186 13.42 -7.70 5.33
CA GLY A 186 14.71 -7.01 5.41
C GLY A 186 14.64 -5.49 5.35
N ALA A 187 13.52 -4.90 4.88
CA ALA A 187 13.30 -3.46 4.87
C ALA A 187 12.97 -2.87 6.26
N PHE A 188 12.71 -3.72 7.26
CA PHE A 188 12.35 -3.32 8.61
C PHE A 188 13.54 -3.58 9.54
N ASP A 189 14.24 -2.52 9.92
CA ASP A 189 15.19 -2.55 11.03
C ASP A 189 14.46 -2.60 12.39
N GLU A 190 15.22 -2.76 13.48
CA GLU A 190 14.67 -2.84 14.83
C GLU A 190 13.86 -1.59 15.21
N ALA A 191 14.32 -0.39 14.83
CA ALA A 191 13.62 0.86 15.13
C ALA A 191 12.24 0.94 14.45
N LYS A 192 12.13 0.46 13.20
CA LYS A 192 10.86 0.35 12.47
C LYS A 192 9.93 -0.69 13.10
N LEU A 193 10.46 -1.83 13.56
CA LEU A 193 9.68 -2.86 14.26
C LEU A 193 9.15 -2.34 15.62
N GLU A 194 9.95 -1.59 16.36
CA GLU A 194 9.54 -0.91 17.60
C GLU A 194 8.48 0.18 17.33
N GLY A 195 8.69 1.01 16.31
CA GLY A 195 7.73 2.03 15.88
C GLY A 195 6.37 1.43 15.52
N LEU A 196 6.35 0.31 14.80
CA LEU A 196 5.11 -0.44 14.51
C LEU A 196 4.47 -1.00 15.78
N SER A 197 5.27 -1.52 16.71
CA SER A 197 4.77 -2.05 17.99
C SER A 197 4.09 -0.95 18.81
N LEU A 198 4.70 0.23 18.89
CA LEU A 198 4.10 1.40 19.54
C LEU A 198 2.80 1.83 18.85
N ALA A 199 2.80 1.91 17.51
CA ALA A 199 1.63 2.27 16.72
C ALA A 199 0.45 1.28 16.94
N LEU A 200 0.75 -0.01 16.98
CA LEU A 200 -0.22 -1.06 17.30
C LEU A 200 -0.76 -0.94 18.72
N GLY A 201 0.03 -0.41 19.66
CA GLY A 201 -0.43 -0.11 21.02
C GLY A 201 -1.55 0.92 21.03
N HIS A 202 -1.38 2.02 20.31
CA HIS A 202 -2.42 3.03 20.14
C HIS A 202 -3.67 2.43 19.46
N LEU A 203 -3.49 1.65 18.40
CA LEU A 203 -4.61 1.05 17.68
C LEU A 203 -5.38 0.02 18.49
N LEU A 204 -4.75 -0.68 19.44
CA LEU A 204 -5.44 -1.64 20.30
C LEU A 204 -6.55 -0.96 21.12
N GLU A 205 -6.24 0.23 21.64
CA GLU A 205 -7.14 1.10 22.42
C GLU A 205 -8.14 1.79 21.49
N ASP A 206 -7.64 2.45 20.45
CA ASP A 206 -8.46 3.28 19.56
C ASP A 206 -9.50 2.47 18.77
N THR A 207 -9.25 1.20 18.51
CA THR A 207 -10.17 0.32 17.77
C THR A 207 -11.07 -0.53 18.67
N GLN A 208 -11.04 -0.34 20.00
CA GLN A 208 -11.89 -1.10 20.90
C GLN A 208 -13.37 -0.84 20.58
N LEU A 209 -14.13 -1.94 20.46
CA LEU A 209 -15.57 -1.88 20.26
C LEU A 209 -16.26 -1.63 21.61
N PRO A 210 -17.22 -0.70 21.70
CA PRO A 210 -17.98 -0.49 22.92
C PRO A 210 -18.75 -1.75 23.34
N ALA A 211 -18.86 -1.94 24.66
CA ALA A 211 -19.80 -2.89 25.23
C ALA A 211 -21.23 -2.56 24.76
N TYR A 212 -22.09 -3.56 24.64
CA TYR A 212 -23.47 -3.37 24.14
C TYR A 212 -24.22 -2.26 24.90
N GLU A 213 -23.99 -2.16 26.21
CA GLU A 213 -24.60 -1.18 27.12
C GLU A 213 -24.10 0.27 26.92
N ASP A 214 -22.93 0.45 26.32
CA ASP A 214 -22.30 1.76 26.10
C ASP A 214 -22.41 2.27 24.66
N ARG A 215 -23.04 1.50 23.76
CA ARG A 215 -23.17 1.85 22.33
C ARG A 215 -23.93 3.15 22.08
N GLU A 216 -24.88 3.51 22.95
CA GLU A 216 -25.68 4.74 22.83
C GLU A 216 -24.96 5.99 23.39
N ARG A 217 -23.76 5.82 23.96
CA ARG A 217 -22.97 6.91 24.57
C ARG A 217 -21.66 7.10 23.81
N GLU A 218 -21.78 7.50 22.56
CA GLU A 218 -20.67 7.75 21.64
C GLU A 218 -19.64 8.74 22.23
N ASP A 219 -20.12 9.74 22.98
CA ASP A 219 -19.32 10.76 23.68
C ASP A 219 -18.34 10.22 24.73
N ARG A 220 -18.50 8.97 25.18
CA ARG A 220 -17.61 8.35 26.20
C ARG A 220 -16.46 7.55 25.61
N LEU A 221 -16.46 7.33 24.29
CA LEU A 221 -15.41 6.59 23.61
C LEU A 221 -14.38 7.61 23.12
N GLY A 222 -13.42 7.99 23.95
CA GLY A 222 -12.35 8.95 23.65
C GLY A 222 -11.37 8.55 22.53
N SER A 223 -11.80 7.79 21.53
CA SER A 223 -11.04 7.37 20.36
C SER A 223 -11.26 8.33 19.21
N VAL A 224 -10.18 8.62 18.49
CA VAL A 224 -10.16 9.45 17.27
C VAL A 224 -10.72 8.68 16.05
N ILE A 225 -10.94 7.36 16.17
CA ILE A 225 -11.42 6.51 15.07
C ILE A 225 -12.97 6.45 15.10
N PRO A 226 -13.64 6.84 13.99
CA PRO A 226 -15.09 6.67 13.84
C PRO A 226 -15.52 5.21 14.03
N VAL A 227 -16.64 4.99 14.72
CA VAL A 227 -17.10 3.65 15.14
C VAL A 227 -17.22 2.68 13.96
N GLU A 228 -17.71 3.17 12.82
CA GLU A 228 -17.89 2.43 11.58
C GLU A 228 -16.58 1.93 10.95
N LEU A 229 -15.44 2.57 11.25
CA LEU A 229 -14.12 2.18 10.76
C LEU A 229 -13.38 1.24 11.73
N ARG A 230 -13.79 1.20 13.01
CA ARG A 230 -13.06 0.47 14.06
C ARG A 230 -12.93 -1.01 13.77
N SER A 231 -14.00 -1.68 13.32
CA SER A 231 -13.98 -3.12 13.02
C SER A 231 -12.93 -3.46 11.96
N ARG A 232 -12.90 -2.69 10.86
CA ARG A 232 -11.97 -2.87 9.76
C ARG A 232 -10.53 -2.58 10.18
N HIS A 233 -10.29 -1.47 10.88
CA HIS A 233 -8.96 -1.14 11.38
C HIS A 233 -8.46 -2.16 12.40
N ARG A 234 -9.34 -2.66 13.28
CA ARG A 234 -9.01 -3.70 14.26
C ARG A 234 -8.59 -5.01 13.60
N GLN A 235 -9.32 -5.44 12.58
CA GLN A 235 -8.97 -6.62 11.79
C GLN A 235 -7.58 -6.48 11.18
N LEU A 236 -7.30 -5.36 10.52
CA LEU A 236 -6.03 -5.13 9.83
C LEU A 236 -4.87 -4.96 10.82
N ALA A 237 -5.10 -4.28 11.95
CA ALA A 237 -4.13 -4.14 13.03
C ALA A 237 -3.80 -5.49 13.68
N ALA A 238 -4.79 -6.34 13.91
CA ALA A 238 -4.59 -7.70 14.44
C ALA A 238 -3.74 -8.56 13.49
N GLN A 239 -3.97 -8.46 12.18
CA GLN A 239 -3.18 -9.16 11.16
C GLN A 239 -1.74 -8.63 11.10
N LEU A 240 -1.56 -7.31 11.15
CA LEU A 240 -0.23 -6.71 11.20
C LEU A 240 0.51 -7.11 12.49
N ALA A 241 -0.16 -7.11 13.64
CA ALA A 241 0.40 -7.54 14.92
C ALA A 241 0.86 -9.00 14.89
N TYR A 242 0.08 -9.89 14.28
CA TYR A 242 0.50 -11.28 14.08
C TYR A 242 1.75 -11.37 13.20
N ARG A 243 1.79 -10.68 12.06
CA ARG A 243 2.98 -10.67 11.20
C ARG A 243 4.20 -10.09 11.91
N LEU A 244 4.01 -9.06 12.74
CA LEU A 244 5.07 -8.49 13.55
C LEU A 244 5.59 -9.48 14.58
N HIS A 245 4.70 -10.19 15.28
CA HIS A 245 5.08 -11.26 16.21
C HIS A 245 5.92 -12.36 15.53
N LEU A 246 5.51 -12.79 14.33
CA LEU A 246 6.29 -13.75 13.54
C LEU A 246 7.69 -13.23 13.22
N GLU A 247 7.81 -11.94 12.89
CA GLU A 247 9.10 -11.33 12.57
C GLU A 247 10.03 -11.22 13.78
N PHE A 248 9.51 -10.80 14.94
CA PHE A 248 10.26 -10.81 16.21
C PHE A 248 10.74 -12.22 16.56
N THR A 249 9.85 -13.21 16.42
CA THR A 249 10.17 -14.62 16.66
C THR A 249 11.26 -15.11 15.70
N ARG A 250 11.12 -14.83 14.39
CA ARG A 250 12.06 -15.23 13.34
C ARG A 250 13.46 -14.67 13.60
N ARG A 251 13.55 -13.44 14.10
CA ARG A 251 14.82 -12.77 14.44
C ARG A 251 15.34 -13.08 15.84
N SER A 252 14.63 -13.88 16.63
CA SER A 252 14.96 -14.14 18.05
C SER A 252 15.09 -12.85 18.89
N LEU A 253 14.24 -11.86 18.59
CA LEU A 253 14.13 -10.62 19.35
C LEU A 253 13.14 -10.80 20.52
N GLU A 254 13.27 -9.96 21.54
CA GLU A 254 12.31 -9.90 22.64
C GLU A 254 10.94 -9.44 22.12
N ILE A 255 9.89 -10.22 22.35
CA ILE A 255 8.54 -9.94 21.86
C ILE A 255 7.94 -8.82 22.71
N PRO A 256 7.57 -7.67 22.12
CA PRO A 256 6.98 -6.57 22.88
C PRO A 256 5.63 -6.95 23.51
N ASP A 257 5.39 -6.52 24.75
CA ASP A 257 4.14 -6.78 25.50
C ASP A 257 2.86 -6.44 24.74
N VAL A 258 2.92 -5.43 23.87
CA VAL A 258 1.79 -5.03 23.02
C VAL A 258 1.33 -6.14 22.07
N LEU A 259 2.25 -6.97 21.57
CA LEU A 259 1.91 -8.08 20.68
C LEU A 259 1.20 -9.20 21.45
N GLU A 260 1.60 -9.46 22.68
CA GLU A 260 0.89 -10.40 23.56
C GLU A 260 -0.49 -9.87 23.96
N ARG A 261 -0.63 -8.57 24.21
CA ARG A 261 -1.94 -7.93 24.41
C ARG A 261 -2.84 -8.08 23.19
N TRP A 262 -2.31 -7.91 21.98
CA TRP A 262 -3.05 -8.16 20.74
C TRP A 262 -3.48 -9.62 20.61
N ARG A 263 -2.59 -10.58 20.89
CA ARG A 263 -2.90 -12.01 20.90
C ARG A 263 -4.06 -12.34 21.84
N GLN A 264 -4.00 -11.83 23.08
CA GLN A 264 -5.06 -12.00 24.07
C GLN A 264 -6.37 -11.36 23.61
N ALA A 265 -6.32 -10.12 23.11
CA ALA A 265 -7.49 -9.43 22.59
C ALA A 265 -8.15 -10.22 21.45
N CYS A 266 -7.36 -10.75 20.51
CA CYS A 266 -7.86 -11.56 19.41
C CYS A 266 -8.55 -12.85 19.89
N SER A 267 -8.09 -13.48 20.97
CA SER A 267 -8.72 -14.73 21.46
C SER A 267 -10.17 -14.54 21.95
N ARG A 268 -10.52 -13.33 22.41
CA ARG A 268 -11.82 -12.99 22.98
C ARG A 268 -12.61 -11.98 22.15
N ASP A 269 -12.09 -11.60 21.00
CA ASP A 269 -12.69 -10.56 20.18
C ASP A 269 -14.07 -11.00 19.69
N PRO A 270 -15.11 -10.15 19.72
CA PRO A 270 -16.42 -10.50 19.18
C PRO A 270 -16.39 -10.76 17.67
N LEU A 271 -15.46 -10.15 16.93
CA LEU A 271 -15.35 -10.26 15.48
C LEU A 271 -14.58 -11.53 15.07
N PRO A 272 -15.21 -12.48 14.36
CA PRO A 272 -14.53 -13.70 13.90
C PRO A 272 -13.28 -13.42 13.07
N GLU A 273 -13.30 -12.39 12.22
CA GLU A 273 -12.19 -11.97 11.38
C GLU A 273 -10.98 -11.46 12.17
N VAL A 274 -11.20 -10.89 13.37
CA VAL A 274 -10.11 -10.50 14.29
C VAL A 274 -9.56 -11.74 14.99
N ARG A 275 -10.44 -12.64 15.47
CA ARG A 275 -10.00 -13.90 16.09
C ARG A 275 -9.13 -14.73 15.14
N ARG A 276 -9.54 -14.83 13.87
CA ARG A 276 -8.83 -15.58 12.83
C ARG A 276 -7.41 -15.09 12.55
N ALA A 277 -7.06 -13.85 12.89
CA ALA A 277 -5.71 -13.34 12.65
C ALA A 277 -4.61 -14.12 13.38
N TRP A 278 -4.94 -14.78 14.51
CA TRP A 278 -4.00 -15.52 15.35
C TRP A 278 -4.31 -17.02 15.47
N LEU A 279 -5.38 -17.51 14.82
CA LEU A 279 -5.86 -18.89 14.92
C LEU A 279 -5.29 -19.83 13.85
N VAL A 280 -4.11 -19.52 13.30
CA VAL A 280 -3.37 -20.30 12.29
C VAL A 280 -3.70 -19.91 10.83
N GLN A 281 -2.71 -19.33 10.16
CA GLN A 281 -2.45 -19.48 8.73
C GLN A 281 -1.30 -20.50 8.62
N GLU A 282 -1.64 -21.78 8.57
CA GLU A 282 -0.76 -22.87 8.09
C GLU A 282 -1.00 -23.04 6.59
#